data_AF-A0A6I6N805-F1
#
_entry.id   AF-A0A6I6N805-F1
#
_cell.length_a   1.000
_cell.length_b   1.000
_cell.length_c   1.000
_cell.angle_alpha   90.00
_cell.angle_beta   90.00
_cell.angle_gamma   90.00
#
_symmetry.space_group_name_H-M   'P 1'
#
loop_
_entity.id
_entity.type
_entity.pdbx_description
1 polymer ?
#
loop_
_entity_poly.entity_id
_entity_poly.type
_entity_poly.pdbx_seq_one_letter_code
_entity_poly.pdbx_strand_id
1 'polypeptide(L)'
;MLDQVGPTPFLDTLWSWTQAITNERGLTPVRKHVTTMTARLTAHLPWICEQDWVVDFAEEIGDLVRATPRITMTEPRRELLKGVTCPSCGMTALVRHFPGDWAAECRNCPSVKLDDRYYEALVKTQAERAHDAVNT
;
A
#
# COMPACT_ATOMS: atom_id res chain seq x y z
N MET A 1 7.39 1.54 -37.88
CA MET A 1 6.18 1.59 -37.04
C MET A 1 6.50 0.72 -35.83
N LEU A 2 6.88 1.33 -34.71
CA LEU A 2 7.47 0.62 -33.56
C LEU A 2 6.35 0.17 -32.61
N ASP A 3 6.24 -1.14 -32.42
CA ASP A 3 5.44 -1.81 -31.40
C ASP A 3 5.99 -1.52 -29.99
N GLN A 4 5.68 -0.36 -29.43
CA GLN A 4 5.92 -0.08 -28.00
C GLN A 4 4.62 -0.16 -27.22
N VAL A 5 4.10 -1.38 -27.06
CA VAL A 5 3.12 -1.72 -26.01
C VAL A 5 3.81 -2.65 -25.03
N GLY A 6 4.78 -2.11 -24.30
CA GLY A 6 5.33 -2.73 -23.09
C GLY A 6 4.75 -2.03 -21.86
N PRO A 7 4.58 -2.73 -20.72
CA PRO A 7 4.19 -2.07 -19.47
C PRO A 7 5.21 -0.96 -19.16
N THR A 8 4.74 0.24 -18.82
CA THR A 8 5.60 1.37 -18.45
C THR A 8 6.70 0.87 -17.51
N PRO A 9 7.99 0.97 -17.89
CA PRO A 9 9.04 0.32 -17.12
C PRO A 9 9.07 0.97 -15.73
N PHE A 10 8.86 0.18 -14.68
CA PHE A 10 8.89 0.60 -13.28
C PHE A 10 10.04 1.56 -12.95
N LEU A 11 11.21 1.31 -13.55
CA LEU A 11 12.41 2.13 -13.43
C LEU A 11 12.29 3.51 -14.06
N ASP A 12 11.56 3.65 -15.17
CA ASP A 12 11.41 4.90 -15.89
C ASP A 12 10.43 5.84 -15.20
N THR A 13 9.32 5.32 -14.66
CA THR A 13 8.39 6.12 -13.84
C THR A 13 9.07 6.64 -12.57
N LEU A 14 9.77 5.76 -11.81
CA LEU A 14 10.54 6.19 -10.64
C LEU A 14 11.63 7.22 -10.98
N TRP A 15 12.30 7.02 -12.12
CA TRP A 15 13.33 7.93 -12.59
C TRP A 15 12.77 9.29 -12.98
N SER A 16 11.63 9.33 -13.67
CA SER A 16 10.92 10.55 -14.05
C SER A 16 10.60 11.41 -12.83
N TRP A 17 9.95 10.82 -11.82
CA TRP A 17 9.63 11.54 -10.58
C TRP A 17 10.87 11.99 -9.81
N THR A 18 11.90 11.14 -9.76
CA THR A 18 13.17 11.51 -9.12
C THR A 18 13.83 12.70 -9.84
N GLN A 19 13.77 12.76 -11.17
CA GLN A 19 14.26 13.90 -11.94
C GLN A 19 13.42 15.15 -11.71
N ALA A 20 12.08 15.04 -11.72
CA ALA A 20 11.18 16.17 -11.47
C ALA A 20 11.53 16.86 -10.14
N ILE A 21 11.62 16.08 -9.05
CA ILE A 21 11.98 16.60 -7.72
C ILE A 21 13.41 17.15 -7.70
N THR A 22 14.35 16.48 -8.39
CA THR A 22 15.73 16.94 -8.45
C THR A 22 15.84 18.30 -9.14
N ASN A 23 15.09 18.49 -10.23
CA ASN A 23 15.08 19.73 -10.99
C ASN A 23 14.36 20.85 -10.24
N GLU A 24 13.17 20.60 -9.71
CA GLU A 24 12.37 21.61 -9.00
C GLU A 24 13.04 22.08 -7.71
N ARG A 25 13.72 21.18 -6.99
CA ARG A 25 14.42 21.50 -5.74
C ARG A 25 15.89 21.85 -5.91
N GLY A 26 16.42 21.85 -7.14
CA GLY A 26 17.84 22.10 -7.41
C GLY A 26 18.79 21.13 -6.68
N LEU A 27 18.40 19.86 -6.55
CA LEU A 27 19.17 18.85 -5.83
C LEU A 27 20.27 18.26 -6.70
N THR A 28 21.24 17.60 -6.05
CA THR A 28 22.28 16.85 -6.75
C THR A 28 21.69 15.64 -7.49
N PRO A 29 21.99 15.40 -8.77
CA PRO A 29 21.48 14.23 -9.47
C PRO A 29 21.89 12.93 -8.78
N VAL A 30 20.95 11.98 -8.71
CA VAL A 30 21.20 10.63 -8.17
C VAL A 30 21.38 9.63 -9.30
N ARG A 31 22.02 8.49 -9.00
CA ARG A 31 22.11 7.38 -9.95
C ARG A 31 20.74 6.75 -10.16
N LYS A 32 20.51 6.23 -11.37
CA LYS A 32 19.30 5.47 -11.75
C LYS A 32 19.34 4.07 -11.11
N HIS A 33 19.15 4.03 -9.80
CA HIS A 33 19.15 2.83 -8.96
C HIS A 33 17.94 2.86 -8.04
N VAL A 34 17.15 1.78 -8.01
CA VAL A 34 15.83 1.74 -7.34
C VAL A 34 15.91 2.25 -5.90
N THR A 35 16.82 1.69 -5.09
CA THR A 35 16.92 2.06 -3.68
C THR A 35 17.32 3.52 -3.47
N THR A 36 18.12 4.09 -4.37
CA THR A 36 18.55 5.49 -4.28
C THR A 36 17.43 6.43 -4.68
N MET A 37 16.68 6.07 -5.73
CA MET A 37 15.50 6.82 -6.18
C MET A 37 14.40 6.78 -5.11
N THR A 38 14.04 5.60 -4.60
CA THR A 38 13.01 5.48 -3.56
C THR A 38 13.40 6.18 -2.27
N ALA A 39 14.65 6.05 -1.81
CA ALA A 39 15.12 6.79 -0.64
C ALA A 39 14.99 8.31 -0.82
N ARG A 40 15.27 8.82 -2.01
CA ARG A 40 15.10 10.25 -2.32
C ARG A 40 13.64 10.68 -2.36
N LEU A 41 12.79 9.91 -3.03
CA LEU A 41 11.35 10.19 -3.06
C LEU A 41 10.79 10.22 -1.63
N THR A 42 11.10 9.21 -0.81
CA THR A 42 10.69 9.12 0.58
C THR A 42 11.19 10.31 1.42
N ALA A 43 12.46 10.70 1.25
CA ALA A 43 13.04 11.84 1.99
C ALA A 43 12.38 13.19 1.65
N HIS A 44 11.69 13.28 0.52
CA HIS A 44 11.03 14.51 0.07
C HIS A 44 9.50 14.38 0.00
N LEU A 45 8.92 13.29 0.52
CA LEU A 45 7.47 13.11 0.60
C LEU A 45 6.73 14.29 1.22
N PRO A 46 7.17 14.89 2.35
CA PRO A 46 6.46 16.04 2.92
C PRO A 46 6.32 17.20 1.93
N TRP A 47 7.37 17.48 1.15
CA TRP A 47 7.37 18.54 0.15
C TRP A 47 6.55 18.16 -1.09
N ILE A 48 6.62 16.89 -1.52
CA ILE A 48 5.80 16.35 -2.62
C ILE A 48 4.31 16.53 -2.32
N CYS A 49 3.91 16.30 -1.06
CA CYS A 49 2.53 16.46 -0.61
C CYS A 49 1.99 17.90 -0.71
N GLU A 50 2.87 18.89 -0.82
CA GLU A 50 2.52 20.31 -0.95
C GLU A 50 2.41 20.77 -2.42
N GLN A 51 2.70 19.91 -3.40
CA GLN A 51 2.70 20.27 -4.82
C GLN A 51 1.34 20.00 -5.48
N ASP A 52 1.00 20.81 -6.48
CA ASP A 52 -0.27 20.69 -7.22
C ASP A 52 -0.41 19.35 -7.97
N TRP A 53 0.72 18.76 -8.36
CA TRP A 53 0.81 17.47 -9.07
C TRP A 53 0.83 16.25 -8.15
N VAL A 54 0.64 16.41 -6.83
CA VAL A 54 0.67 15.31 -5.85
C VAL A 54 -0.31 14.17 -6.19
N VAL A 55 -1.45 14.50 -6.81
CA VAL A 55 -2.47 13.51 -7.21
C VAL A 55 -1.90 12.59 -8.29
N ASP A 56 -1.29 13.15 -9.33
CA ASP A 56 -0.66 12.39 -10.41
C ASP A 56 0.48 11.51 -9.87
N PHE A 57 1.30 12.06 -8.96
CA PHE A 57 2.34 11.29 -8.28
C PHE A 57 1.75 10.10 -7.51
N ALA A 58 0.70 10.32 -6.73
CA ALA A 58 0.07 9.27 -5.93
C ALA A 58 -0.58 8.19 -6.80
N GLU A 59 -1.21 8.58 -7.92
CA GLU A 59 -1.83 7.67 -8.88
C GLU A 59 -0.77 6.80 -9.57
N GLU A 60 0.27 7.41 -10.13
CA GLU A 60 1.33 6.68 -10.84
C GLU A 60 2.13 5.76 -9.91
N ILE A 61 2.51 6.23 -8.71
CA ILE A 61 3.18 5.39 -7.71
C ILE A 61 2.23 4.26 -7.26
N GLY A 62 0.93 4.56 -7.10
CA GLY A 62 -0.09 3.56 -6.78
C GLY A 62 -0.19 2.47 -7.86
N ASP A 63 -0.15 2.85 -9.13
CA ASP A 63 -0.13 1.91 -10.26
C ASP A 63 1.13 1.07 -10.30
N LEU A 64 2.30 1.65 -10.01
CA LEU A 64 3.54 0.89 -9.88
C LEU A 64 3.46 -0.15 -8.77
N VAL A 65 2.94 0.22 -7.60
CA VAL A 65 2.75 -0.71 -6.47
C VAL A 65 1.77 -1.82 -6.84
N ARG A 66 0.69 -1.51 -7.59
CA ARG A 66 -0.26 -2.51 -8.10
C ARG A 66 0.35 -3.43 -9.16
N ALA A 67 1.28 -2.94 -9.96
CA ALA A 67 1.97 -3.71 -11.00
C ALA A 67 3.10 -4.59 -10.44
N THR A 68 3.72 -4.20 -9.33
CA THR A 68 4.89 -4.90 -8.76
C THR A 68 4.62 -6.38 -8.44
N PRO A 69 3.51 -6.79 -7.81
CA PRO A 69 3.20 -8.20 -7.55
C PRO A 69 3.12 -9.07 -8.82
N ARG A 70 2.69 -8.49 -9.95
CA ARG A 70 2.62 -9.19 -11.24
C ARG A 70 4.00 -9.43 -11.83
N ILE A 71 4.95 -8.54 -11.56
CA ILE A 71 6.33 -8.59 -12.08
C ILE A 71 7.22 -9.48 -11.20
N THR A 72 7.05 -9.43 -9.89
CA THR A 72 7.91 -10.17 -8.96
C THR A 72 7.50 -11.64 -8.78
N MET A 73 6.39 -12.08 -9.39
CA MET A 73 5.76 -13.39 -9.18
C MET A 73 5.60 -13.78 -7.70
N THR A 74 5.65 -12.78 -6.82
CA THR A 74 5.44 -12.88 -5.38
C THR A 74 4.12 -12.17 -5.16
N GLU A 75 3.05 -12.80 -5.62
CA GLU A 75 1.72 -12.31 -5.31
C GLU A 75 1.55 -12.46 -3.79
N PRO A 76 1.42 -11.36 -3.02
CA PRO A 76 1.18 -11.48 -1.61
C PRO A 76 -0.20 -12.11 -1.47
N ARG A 77 -0.22 -13.40 -1.11
CA ARG A 77 -1.43 -14.15 -0.84
C ARG A 77 -2.24 -13.41 0.20
N ARG A 78 -3.46 -13.06 -0.20
CA ARG A 78 -4.45 -12.50 0.71
C ARG A 78 -5.17 -13.63 1.39
N GLU A 79 -5.06 -13.68 2.70
CA GLU A 79 -5.81 -14.66 3.49
C GLU A 79 -6.92 -13.94 4.24
N LEU A 80 -8.15 -14.42 4.03
CA LEU A 80 -9.33 -13.91 4.70
C LEU A 80 -9.29 -14.31 6.17
N LEU A 81 -9.42 -13.33 7.06
CA LEU A 81 -9.52 -13.54 8.49
C LEU A 81 -10.97 -13.89 8.85
N LYS A 82 -11.28 -15.19 8.78
CA LYS A 82 -12.63 -15.72 9.02
C LYS A 82 -13.06 -15.49 10.47
N GLY A 83 -14.34 -15.18 10.66
CA GLY A 83 -14.95 -15.04 11.99
C GLY A 83 -14.77 -13.67 12.64
N VAL A 84 -14.07 -12.74 12.01
CA VAL A 84 -13.89 -11.37 12.52
C VAL A 84 -14.54 -10.37 11.59
N THR A 85 -15.40 -9.54 12.15
CA THR A 85 -16.05 -8.44 11.44
C THR A 85 -15.21 -7.18 11.54
N CYS A 86 -15.21 -6.37 10.47
CA CYS A 86 -14.55 -5.08 10.48
C CYS A 86 -15.22 -4.15 11.50
N PRO A 87 -14.46 -3.45 12.37
CA PRO A 87 -15.04 -2.57 13.38
C PRO A 87 -15.72 -1.32 12.78
N SER A 88 -15.38 -0.96 11.53
CA SER A 88 -15.95 0.21 10.84
C SER A 88 -17.22 -0.12 10.06
N CYS A 89 -17.23 -1.21 9.28
CA CYS A 89 -18.39 -1.54 8.42
C CYS A 89 -19.18 -2.78 8.84
N GLY A 90 -18.74 -3.51 9.87
CA GLY A 90 -19.39 -4.73 10.35
C GLY A 90 -19.29 -5.94 9.42
N MET A 91 -18.65 -5.82 8.25
CA MET A 91 -18.54 -6.92 7.28
C MET A 91 -17.35 -7.85 7.59
N THR A 92 -17.47 -9.13 7.24
CA THR A 92 -16.36 -10.11 7.27
C THR A 92 -15.44 -9.92 6.07
N ALA A 93 -14.73 -8.79 6.06
CA ALA A 93 -13.92 -8.33 4.93
C ALA A 93 -12.45 -8.09 5.29
N LEU A 94 -12.01 -8.51 6.48
CA LEU A 94 -10.63 -8.38 6.94
C LEU A 94 -9.72 -9.40 6.25
N VAL A 95 -8.59 -8.94 5.70
CA VAL A 95 -7.59 -9.76 5.03
C VAL A 95 -6.20 -9.47 5.57
N ARG A 96 -5.34 -10.49 5.60
CA ARG A 96 -3.89 -10.34 5.82
C ARG A 96 -3.14 -10.59 4.51
N HIS A 97 -1.99 -9.95 4.33
CA HIS A 97 -1.12 -10.13 3.15
C HIS A 97 0.09 -11.00 3.52
N PHE A 98 0.46 -11.96 2.66
CA PHE A 98 1.62 -12.85 2.85
C PHE A 98 2.42 -13.04 1.56
N PRO A 99 3.75 -12.85 1.52
CA PRO A 99 4.64 -12.52 2.63
C PRO A 99 4.62 -11.01 2.93
N GLY A 100 4.56 -10.63 4.20
CA GLY A 100 4.49 -9.23 4.64
C GLY A 100 4.36 -9.09 6.15
N ASP A 101 4.37 -7.85 6.63
CA ASP A 101 4.10 -7.52 8.02
C ASP A 101 2.67 -7.93 8.41
N TRP A 102 2.48 -8.33 9.66
CA TRP A 102 1.18 -8.76 10.19
C TRP A 102 0.26 -7.55 10.38
N ALA A 103 -0.37 -7.13 9.28
CA ALA A 103 -1.40 -6.11 9.25
C ALA A 103 -2.67 -6.67 8.60
N ALA A 104 -3.79 -6.54 9.32
CA ALA A 104 -5.13 -6.87 8.84
C ALA A 104 -5.80 -5.62 8.25
N GLU A 105 -6.23 -5.70 7.00
CA GLU A 105 -6.88 -4.60 6.29
C GLU A 105 -8.32 -4.97 5.90
N CYS A 106 -9.25 -4.01 5.98
CA CYS A 106 -10.61 -4.25 5.49
C CYS A 106 -10.69 -3.99 3.97
N ARG A 107 -11.20 -4.96 3.21
CA ARG A 107 -11.41 -4.79 1.76
C ARG A 107 -12.39 -3.69 1.38
N ASN A 108 -13.33 -3.35 2.27
CA ASN A 108 -14.36 -2.35 2.02
C ASN A 108 -14.04 -0.98 2.65
N CYS A 109 -13.09 -0.94 3.58
CA CYS A 109 -12.71 0.28 4.31
C CYS A 109 -11.20 0.44 4.21
N PRO A 110 -10.70 1.17 3.19
CA PRO A 110 -9.26 1.34 2.97
C PRO A 110 -8.51 1.99 4.14
N SER A 111 -9.23 2.71 5.00
CA SER A 111 -8.72 3.35 6.21
C SER A 111 -8.51 2.39 7.39
N VAL A 112 -9.11 1.20 7.36
CA VAL A 112 -8.98 0.23 8.45
C VAL A 112 -7.76 -0.63 8.22
N LYS A 113 -6.71 -0.32 9.00
CA LYS A 113 -5.49 -1.11 9.13
C LYS A 113 -5.27 -1.44 10.60
N LEU A 114 -5.31 -2.72 10.93
CA LEU A 114 -5.11 -3.22 12.29
C LEU A 114 -3.75 -3.92 12.33
N ASP A 115 -2.95 -3.61 13.35
CA ASP A 115 -1.80 -4.43 13.69
C ASP A 115 -2.24 -5.71 14.43
N ASP A 116 -1.27 -6.56 14.77
CA ASP A 116 -1.52 -7.82 15.48
C ASP A 116 -2.29 -7.62 16.78
N ARG A 117 -1.83 -6.68 17.61
CA ARG A 117 -2.38 -6.44 18.93
C ARG A 117 -3.82 -5.93 18.87
N TYR A 118 -4.11 -5.01 17.94
CA TYR A 118 -5.46 -4.51 17.75
C TYR A 118 -6.39 -5.59 17.18
N TYR A 119 -5.89 -6.43 16.27
CA TYR A 119 -6.65 -7.55 15.75
C TYR A 119 -6.99 -8.57 16.84
N GLU A 120 -6.02 -8.97 17.69
CA GLU A 120 -6.25 -9.89 18.81
C GLU A 120 -7.30 -9.35 19.79
N ALA A 121 -7.20 -8.07 20.16
CA ALA A 121 -8.17 -7.42 21.03
C ALA A 121 -9.58 -7.43 20.40
N LEU A 122 -9.69 -7.15 19.10
CA LEU A 122 -10.95 -7.17 18.36
C LEU A 122 -11.57 -8.57 18.35
N VAL A 123 -10.76 -9.61 18.10
CA VAL A 123 -11.21 -11.01 18.13
C VAL A 123 -11.77 -11.35 19.50
N LYS A 124 -11.04 -11.01 20.57
CA LYS A 124 -11.47 -11.29 21.94
C LYS A 124 -12.81 -10.63 22.27
N THR A 125 -12.97 -9.34 21.95
CA THR A 125 -14.22 -8.62 22.19
C THR A 125 -15.39 -9.18 21.39
N GLN A 126 -15.17 -9.60 20.13
CA GLN A 126 -16.24 -10.19 19.33
C GLN A 126 -16.62 -11.60 19.82
N ALA A 127 -15.65 -12.39 20.28
CA ALA A 127 -15.90 -13.70 20.88
C ALA A 127 -16.71 -13.60 22.18
N GLU A 128 -16.39 -12.65 23.05
CA GLU A 128 -17.14 -12.35 24.28
C GLU A 128 -18.60 -12.00 23.95
N ARG A 129 -18.82 -11.07 23.01
CA ARG A 129 -20.18 -10.69 22.58
C ARG A 129 -20.97 -11.85 21.97
N ALA A 130 -20.33 -12.69 21.17
CA ALA A 130 -20.98 -13.85 20.56
C ALA A 130 -21.38 -14.87 21.63
N HIS A 131 -20.55 -15.07 22.66
CA HIS A 131 -20.85 -15.93 23.79
C HIS A 131 -22.05 -15.40 24.62
N ASP A 132 -22.09 -14.09 24.90
CA ASP A 132 -23.19 -13.48 25.66
C ASP A 132 -24.52 -13.55 24.89
N ALA A 133 -24.50 -13.36 23.56
CA ALA A 133 -25.68 -13.45 22.72
C ALA A 133 -26.28 -14.87 22.62
N VAL A 134 -25.49 -15.92 22.89
CA VAL A 134 -25.95 -17.31 22.90
C VAL A 134 -26.52 -17.71 24.27
N ASN A 135 -26.10 -17.03 25.34
CA ASN A 135 -26.51 -17.31 26.72
C ASN A 135 -27.64 -16.40 27.24
N THR A 136 -28.22 -15.56 26.37
CA THR A 136 -29.39 -14.71 26.65
C THR A 136 -30.61 -15.26 25.93
#